data_AF-A0A4Y2FRP9-F1
#
_entry.id   AF-A0A4Y2FRP9-F1
#
_cell.length_a   1.000
_cell.length_b   1.000
_cell.length_c   1.000
_cell.angle_alpha   90.00
_cell.angle_beta   90.00
_cell.angle_gamma   90.00
#
_symmetry.space_group_name_H-M   'P 1'
#
loop_
_entity.id
_entity.type
_entity.pdbx_description
1 polymer ?
#
loop_
_entity_poly.entity_id
_entity_poly.type
_entity_poly.pdbx_seq_one_letter_code
_entity_poly.pdbx_strand_id
1 'polypeptide(L)'
;MENDANPNPALIQPMDQNVIQNIKLGYRKLLLTTILNDPLHNENLEKTQTNVNSKDVVFSLANCWASVSTLLINKSWKNLLPNFIDSVNSIKISHSESRAALNTSLQ
;
A
#
# COMPACT_ATOMS: atom_id res chain seq x y z
N MET A 1 -10.61 -35.02 19.30
CA MET A 1 -9.40 -34.17 19.40
C MET A 1 -9.69 -32.92 18.63
N GLU A 2 -10.18 -31.93 19.36
CA GLU A 2 -10.48 -30.58 18.88
C GLU A 2 -9.13 -29.90 18.64
N ASN A 3 -8.94 -29.37 17.44
CA ASN A 3 -7.67 -28.79 17.03
C ASN A 3 -7.64 -27.36 17.58
N ASP A 4 -7.02 -27.17 18.74
CA ASP A 4 -6.77 -25.88 19.39
C ASP A 4 -5.75 -25.02 18.61
N ALA A 5 -5.95 -24.88 17.30
CA ALA A 5 -5.18 -23.97 16.47
C ALA A 5 -5.64 -22.54 16.81
N ASN A 6 -4.94 -21.91 17.76
CA ASN A 6 -5.03 -20.47 18.00
C ASN A 6 -5.03 -19.74 16.64
N PRO A 7 -6.09 -18.99 16.29
CA PRO A 7 -6.13 -18.33 15.01
C PRO A 7 -4.96 -17.35 14.94
N ASN A 8 -4.04 -17.54 13.99
CA ASN A 8 -2.95 -16.60 13.78
C ASN A 8 -3.58 -15.22 13.47
N PRO A 9 -3.45 -14.22 14.37
CA PRO A 9 -4.19 -12.96 14.25
C PRO A 9 -3.88 -12.24 12.93
N ALA A 10 -2.66 -12.39 12.44
CA ALA A 10 -2.24 -11.80 11.18
C ALA A 10 -3.10 -12.26 9.99
N LEU A 11 -3.56 -13.53 9.98
CA LEU A 11 -4.39 -14.07 8.89
C LEU A 11 -5.81 -13.48 8.87
N ILE A 12 -6.28 -12.97 10.01
CA ILE A 12 -7.61 -12.40 10.18
C ILE A 12 -7.59 -10.88 9.95
N GLN A 13 -6.44 -10.23 10.10
CA GLN A 13 -6.31 -8.78 9.99
C GLN A 13 -5.82 -8.36 8.58
N PRO A 14 -6.69 -7.81 7.71
CA PRO A 14 -6.32 -7.46 6.33
C PRO A 14 -5.21 -6.40 6.27
N MET A 15 -5.05 -5.60 7.30
CA MET A 15 -4.01 -4.57 7.36
C MET A 15 -2.60 -5.15 7.57
N ASP A 16 -2.52 -6.32 8.21
CA ASP A 16 -1.27 -7.07 8.42
C ASP A 16 -0.91 -7.95 7.23
N GLN A 17 -1.83 -8.12 6.27
CA GLN A 17 -1.61 -8.75 4.97
C GLN A 17 -0.93 -7.76 3.98
N ASN A 18 0.30 -7.34 4.32
CA ASN A 18 1.20 -6.47 3.55
C ASN A 18 0.81 -4.97 3.42
N VAL A 19 -0.35 -4.53 3.88
CA VAL A 19 -0.76 -3.11 3.76
C VAL A 19 0.12 -2.20 4.63
N ILE A 20 0.22 -2.47 5.93
CA ILE A 20 1.10 -1.72 6.84
C ILE A 20 2.56 -1.75 6.37
N GLN A 21 3.03 -2.90 5.89
CA GLN A 21 4.40 -3.04 5.42
C GLN A 21 4.68 -2.13 4.21
N ASN A 22 3.74 -2.02 3.27
CA ASN A 22 3.87 -1.14 2.11
C ASN A 22 3.84 0.34 2.49
N ILE A 23 2.98 0.72 3.44
CA ILE A 23 2.95 2.09 3.96
C ILE A 23 4.29 2.44 4.62
N LYS A 24 4.83 1.54 5.47
CA LYS A 24 6.15 1.71 6.10
C LYS A 24 7.27 1.83 5.07
N LEU A 25 7.22 1.03 4.01
CA LEU A 25 8.19 1.08 2.92
C LEU A 25 8.11 2.41 2.16
N GLY A 26 6.90 2.87 1.82
CA GLY A 26 6.66 4.15 1.18
C GLY A 26 7.22 5.31 2.03
N TYR A 27 6.97 5.27 3.34
CA TYR A 27 7.46 6.29 4.25
C TYR A 27 8.99 6.33 4.30
N ARG A 28 9.65 5.18 4.38
CA ARG A 28 11.12 5.09 4.34
C ARG A 28 11.69 5.66 3.04
N LYS A 29 11.06 5.36 1.90
CA LYS A 29 11.47 5.93 0.60
C LYS A 29 11.33 7.45 0.57
N LEU A 30 10.22 7.97 1.09
CA LEU A 30 9.99 9.41 1.16
C LEU A 30 11.04 10.08 2.05
N LEU A 31 11.28 9.54 3.24
CA LEU A 31 12.30 10.04 4.17
C LEU A 31 13.70 10.06 3.54
N LEU A 32 14.11 8.96 2.91
CA LEU A 32 15.40 8.88 2.20
C LEU A 32 15.50 9.92 1.09
N THR A 33 14.41 10.12 0.34
CA THR A 33 14.35 11.12 -0.75
C THR A 33 14.49 12.53 -0.20
N THR A 34 13.83 12.84 0.91
CA THR A 34 13.96 14.15 1.59
C THR A 34 15.39 14.40 2.05
N ILE A 35 16.05 13.40 2.65
CA ILE A 35 17.45 13.50 3.10
C ILE A 35 18.40 13.70 1.91
N LEU A 36 18.20 12.95 0.81
CA LEU A 36 19.04 13.03 -0.39
C LEU A 36 18.85 14.34 -1.17
N ASN A 37 17.67 14.96 -1.09
CA ASN A 37 17.39 16.23 -1.77
C ASN A 37 17.70 17.46 -0.91
N ASP A 38 18.16 17.28 0.33
CA ASP A 38 18.45 18.40 1.21
C ASP A 38 19.70 19.17 0.70
N PRO A 39 19.57 20.46 0.35
CA PRO A 39 20.70 21.29 -0.08
C PRO A 39 21.77 21.48 1.01
N LEU A 40 21.44 21.25 2.29
CA LEU A 40 22.37 21.19 3.42
C LEU A 40 22.97 19.78 3.58
N HIS A 41 23.47 19.21 2.49
CA HIS A 41 24.04 17.85 2.38
C HIS A 41 25.17 17.51 3.39
N ASN A 42 25.61 18.47 4.22
CA ASN A 42 26.68 18.35 5.19
C ASN A 42 26.24 18.70 6.65
N GLU A 43 24.98 19.05 6.89
CA GLU A 43 24.48 19.14 8.27
C GLU A 43 24.14 17.74 8.81
N ASN A 44 24.39 17.54 10.11
CA ASN A 44 24.14 16.27 10.77
C ASN A 44 22.68 15.83 10.58
N LEU A 45 22.43 14.56 10.24
CA LEU A 45 21.09 13.98 10.01
C LEU A 45 20.11 14.30 11.15
N GLU A 46 20.66 14.43 12.36
CA GLU A 46 19.94 14.81 13.57
C GLU A 46 19.22 16.17 13.45
N LYS A 47 19.85 17.16 12.80
CA LYS A 47 19.27 18.52 12.62
C LYS A 47 18.14 18.54 11.61
N THR A 48 18.30 17.79 10.52
CA THR A 48 17.26 17.57 9.50
C THR A 48 16.05 16.87 10.10
N GLN A 49 16.30 15.90 10.99
CA GLN A 49 15.26 15.11 11.63
C GLN A 49 14.54 15.87 12.76
N THR A 50 15.19 16.83 13.44
CA THR A 50 14.54 17.70 14.43
C THR A 50 13.52 18.69 13.86
N ASN A 51 13.58 18.99 12.55
CA ASN A 51 12.61 19.86 11.89
C ASN A 51 11.37 19.12 11.37
N VAL A 52 11.38 17.79 11.32
CA VAL A 52 10.22 17.00 10.91
C VAL A 52 9.19 17.05 12.04
N ASN A 53 8.15 17.85 11.85
CA ASN A 53 7.09 18.00 12.84
C ASN A 53 5.97 16.95 12.63
N SER A 54 5.04 16.85 13.57
CA SER A 54 3.90 15.91 13.48
C SER A 54 3.04 16.11 12.23
N LYS A 55 2.89 17.35 11.72
CA LYS A 55 2.17 17.63 10.47
C LYS A 55 2.90 17.04 9.26
N ASP A 56 4.22 17.10 9.22
CA ASP A 56 5.02 16.51 8.13
C ASP A 56 4.93 14.97 8.14
N VAL A 57 4.95 14.37 9.33
CA VAL A 57 4.75 12.93 9.50
C VAL A 57 3.35 12.51 9.04
N VAL A 58 2.31 13.22 9.46
CA VAL A 58 0.92 12.93 9.06
C VAL A 58 0.73 13.10 7.55
N PHE A 59 1.29 14.15 6.96
CA PHE A 59 1.23 14.37 5.51
C PHE A 59 1.96 13.28 4.73
N SER A 60 3.16 12.91 5.18
CA SER A 60 3.94 11.81 4.62
C SER A 60 3.18 10.49 4.66
N LEU A 61 2.51 10.19 5.78
CA LEU A 61 1.70 8.99 5.95
C LEU A 61 0.50 8.98 5.00
N ALA A 62 -0.19 10.12 4.84
CA ALA A 62 -1.31 10.26 3.91
C ALA A 62 -0.86 10.03 2.46
N ASN A 63 0.30 10.56 2.06
CA ASN A 63 0.87 10.32 0.73
C ASN A 63 1.24 8.85 0.51
N CYS A 64 1.79 8.19 1.54
CA CYS A 64 2.09 6.76 1.49
C CYS A 64 0.82 5.92 1.35
N TRP A 65 -0.24 6.26 2.09
CA TRP A 65 -1.55 5.62 1.96
C TRP A 65 -2.15 5.81 0.56
N ALA A 66 -2.10 7.03 0.01
CA ALA A 66 -2.58 7.32 -1.34
C ALA A 66 -1.83 6.52 -2.41
N SER A 67 -0.59 6.11 -2.15
CA SER A 67 0.22 5.28 -3.03
C SER A 67 -0.07 3.78 -2.91
N VAL A 68 -0.88 3.35 -1.93
CA VAL A 68 -1.28 1.95 -1.79
C VAL A 68 -2.27 1.59 -2.89
N SER A 69 -1.85 0.66 -3.76
CA SER A 69 -2.70 0.23 -4.87
C SER A 69 -3.96 -0.50 -4.41
N THR A 70 -5.06 -0.31 -5.13
CA THR A 70 -6.32 -1.06 -4.92
C THR A 70 -6.12 -2.57 -5.09
N LEU A 71 -5.18 -3.00 -5.94
CA LEU A 71 -4.84 -4.42 -6.08
C LEU A 71 -4.28 -5.00 -4.77
N LEU A 72 -3.42 -4.25 -4.09
CA LEU A 72 -2.83 -4.68 -2.83
C LEU A 72 -3.90 -4.76 -1.73
N ILE A 73 -4.78 -3.76 -1.65
CA ILE A 73 -5.94 -3.81 -0.76
C ILE A 73 -6.78 -5.06 -1.06
N ASN A 74 -7.17 -5.29 -2.31
CA ASN A 74 -7.96 -6.48 -2.66
C ASN A 74 -7.28 -7.80 -2.24
N LYS A 75 -5.97 -7.93 -2.46
CA LYS A 75 -5.21 -9.11 -2.02
C LYS A 75 -5.22 -9.28 -0.50
N SER A 76 -5.17 -8.18 0.24
CA SER A 76 -5.11 -8.20 1.70
C SER A 76 -6.40 -8.73 2.34
N TRP A 77 -7.54 -8.61 1.65
CA TRP A 77 -8.84 -9.14 2.08
C TRP A 77 -9.11 -10.59 1.65
N LYS A 78 -8.26 -11.20 0.82
CA LYS A 78 -8.54 -12.51 0.20
C LYS A 78 -8.80 -13.63 1.21
N ASN A 79 -8.09 -13.62 2.34
CA ASN A 79 -8.26 -14.64 3.37
C ASN A 79 -9.57 -14.50 4.15
N LEU A 80 -10.12 -13.27 4.22
CA LEU A 80 -11.35 -12.99 4.97
C LEU A 80 -12.59 -13.05 4.08
N LEU A 81 -12.49 -12.59 2.83
CA LEU A 81 -13.60 -12.45 1.89
C LEU A 81 -13.22 -12.94 0.47
N PRO A 82 -12.84 -14.22 0.30
CA PRO A 82 -12.31 -14.73 -0.97
C PRO A 82 -13.27 -14.53 -2.15
N ASN A 83 -14.55 -14.90 -1.98
CA ASN A 83 -15.57 -14.81 -3.04
C ASN A 83 -15.79 -13.36 -3.53
N PHE A 84 -15.76 -12.40 -2.61
CA PHE A 84 -15.90 -10.99 -2.96
C PHE A 84 -14.71 -10.52 -3.80
N ILE A 85 -13.49 -10.90 -3.40
CA ILE A 85 -12.27 -10.53 -4.12
C ILE A 85 -12.22 -11.17 -5.50
N ASP A 86 -12.63 -12.44 -5.63
CA ASP A 86 -12.68 -13.11 -6.92
C ASP A 86 -13.71 -12.45 -7.87
N SER A 87 -14.86 -12.02 -7.34
CA SER A 87 -15.86 -11.23 -8.08
C SER A 87 -15.31 -9.87 -8.53
N VAL A 88 -14.63 -9.13 -7.65
CA VAL A 88 -14.03 -7.83 -8.02
C VAL A 88 -12.96 -8.01 -9.10
N ASN A 89 -12.18 -9.08 -9.04
CA ASN A 89 -11.15 -9.35 -10.04
C ASN A 89 -11.73 -9.75 -11.40
N SER A 90 -12.80 -10.56 -11.43
CA SER A 90 -13.47 -10.93 -12.69
C SER A 90 -14.08 -9.71 -13.40
N ILE A 91 -14.70 -8.79 -12.65
CA ILE A 91 -15.23 -7.53 -13.19
C ILE A 91 -14.11 -6.68 -13.80
N LYS A 92 -12.96 -6.56 -13.12
CA LYS A 92 -11.81 -5.79 -13.63
C LYS A 92 -11.26 -6.36 -14.93
N ILE A 93 -11.17 -7.69 -15.04
CA ILE A 93 -10.72 -8.38 -16.26
C ILE A 93 -11.67 -8.07 -17.41
N SER A 94 -12.97 -8.28 -17.21
CA SER A 94 -13.99 -8.01 -18.25
C SER A 94 -13.99 -6.57 -18.75
N HIS A 95 -13.85 -5.59 -17.83
CA HIS A 95 -13.76 -4.18 -18.22
C HIS A 95 -12.48 -3.89 -19.02
N SER A 96 -11.35 -4.50 -18.67
CA SER A 96 -10.10 -4.33 -19.42
C SER A 96 -10.16 -4.93 -20.83
N GLU A 97 -10.77 -6.11 -20.98
CA GLU A 97 -10.99 -6.77 -22.27
C GLU A 97 -11.93 -5.95 -23.16
N SER A 98 -13.02 -5.43 -22.59
CA SER A 98 -13.95 -4.56 -23.30
C SER A 98 -13.25 -3.30 -23.84
N ARG A 99 -12.39 -2.67 -23.04
CA ARG A 99 -11.59 -1.52 -23.47
C ARG A 99 -10.60 -1.88 -24.57
N ALA A 100 -9.95 -3.03 -24.47
CA ALA A 100 -9.01 -3.51 -25.50
C ALA A 100 -9.73 -3.74 -26.84
N ALA A 101 -10.88 -4.41 -26.83
CA ALA A 101 -11.70 -4.68 -28.02
C ALA A 101 -12.23 -3.40 -28.70
N LEU A 102 -12.61 -2.39 -27.92
CA LEU A 102 -13.01 -1.08 -28.46
C LEU A 102 -11.84 -0.39 -29.17
N ASN A 103 -10.65 -0.41 -28.58
CA ASN A 103 -9.47 0.22 -29.18
C ASN A 103 -9.05 -0.45 -30.49
N THR A 104 -9.15 -1.78 -30.59
CA THR A 104 -8.84 -2.50 -31.84
C THR A 104 -9.89 -2.31 -32.93
N SER A 105 -11.16 -2.05 -32.56
CA SER A 105 -12.24 -1.81 -33.52
C SER A 105 -12.21 -0.38 -34.12
N LEU A 106 -11.43 0.53 -33.52
CA LEU A 106 -11.25 1.91 -33.97
C LEU A 106 -9.97 2.12 -34.79
N GLN A 107 -9.16 1.07 -34.98
CA GLN A 107 -7.98 1.05 -35.87
C GLN A 107 -8.36 0.48 -37.23
#